data_AF-A0A351ET88-F1
#
_entry.id   AF-A0A351ET88-F1
#
_cell.length_a   1.000
_cell.length_b   1.000
_cell.length_c   1.000
_cell.angle_alpha   90.00
_cell.angle_beta   90.00
_cell.angle_gamma   90.00
#
_symmetry.space_group_name_H-M   'P 1'
#
loop_
_entity.id
_entity.type
_entity.pdbx_description
1 polymer ?
#
loop_
_entity_poly.entity_id
_entity_poly.type
_entity_poly.pdbx_seq_one_letter_code
_entity_poly.pdbx_strand_id
1 'polypeptide(L)'
;QFPFSPSRSYTPPDSGIDDFQALQARLGLQRAVFVQASCHGTDNAAMIDAIRHGDGRYAGVAMIDSSYTDDDLAHLHENQVRGTRFNFVAHLGGAPDLDEFWTLVHRVAELDWHIVLHFDAKDFAHYNGLLDAMPVPYIIDHMARVPAEAGVAQEPFQQLLHRLRTDEKCWVKISCAERLTHGKVAPFDDVIPLAQAILDTAPERVLWGTDWPHPNMQTMPDEGELLDLLARFAPDETLRNQILVDNPQVLYDFH
;
A
#
# COMPACT_ATOMS: atom_id res chain seq x y z
N GLN A 1 13.45 16.83 12.02
CA GLN A 1 14.03 16.84 10.66
C GLN A 1 14.68 15.50 10.43
N PHE A 2 14.30 14.82 9.34
CA PHE A 2 14.74 13.47 9.01
C PHE A 2 15.48 13.50 7.68
N PRO A 3 16.75 13.08 7.62
CA PRO A 3 17.50 13.12 6.37
C PRO A 3 16.95 12.09 5.37
N PHE A 4 17.04 12.42 4.08
CA PHE A 4 16.83 11.40 3.05
C PHE A 4 18.04 10.47 2.96
N SER A 5 17.80 9.24 2.54
CA SER A 5 18.84 8.26 2.29
C SER A 5 19.85 8.78 1.26
N PRO A 6 21.17 8.56 1.46
CA PRO A 6 22.18 8.80 0.44
C PRO A 6 21.97 8.00 -0.85
N SER A 7 21.29 6.84 -0.78
CA SER A 7 21.06 5.93 -1.92
C SER A 7 19.71 6.11 -2.62
N ARG A 8 18.94 7.16 -2.28
CA ARG A 8 17.62 7.43 -2.87
C ARG A 8 17.69 7.61 -4.39
N SER A 9 16.68 7.10 -5.09
CA SER A 9 16.52 7.28 -6.55
C SER A 9 15.87 8.61 -6.95
N TYR A 10 15.26 9.32 -6.00
CA TYR A 10 14.63 10.63 -6.19
C TYR A 10 14.74 11.48 -4.92
N THR A 11 14.63 12.80 -5.05
CA THR A 11 14.55 13.75 -3.92
C THR A 11 13.21 14.49 -4.00
N PRO A 12 12.23 14.16 -3.14
CA PRO A 12 10.95 14.86 -3.13
C PRO A 12 11.08 16.23 -2.42
N PRO A 13 10.12 17.14 -2.63
CA PRO A 13 9.92 18.25 -1.71
C PRO A 13 9.51 17.72 -0.33
N ASP A 14 9.67 18.56 0.70
CA ASP A 14 9.19 18.24 2.04
C ASP A 14 7.66 18.06 2.02
N SER A 15 7.17 17.04 2.72
CA SER A 15 5.75 16.69 2.84
C SER A 15 5.55 16.14 4.24
N GLY A 16 5.47 17.04 5.21
CA GLY A 16 5.52 16.71 6.63
C GLY A 16 4.19 16.27 7.22
N ILE A 17 4.21 15.88 8.49
CA ILE A 17 3.00 15.47 9.22
C ILE A 17 1.95 16.59 9.31
N ASP A 18 2.37 17.85 9.44
CA ASP A 18 1.46 19.00 9.52
C ASP A 18 0.69 19.19 8.19
N ASP A 19 1.38 19.02 7.06
CA ASP A 19 0.76 19.07 5.73
C ASP A 19 -0.24 17.92 5.56
N PHE A 20 0.16 16.72 5.98
CA PHE A 20 -0.70 15.55 5.96
C PHE A 20 -1.95 15.74 6.84
N GLN A 21 -1.82 16.26 8.06
CA GLN A 21 -2.96 16.48 8.95
C GLN A 21 -3.92 17.54 8.41
N ALA A 22 -3.39 18.59 7.78
CA ALA A 22 -4.21 19.58 7.09
C ALA A 22 -4.98 18.95 5.91
N LEU A 23 -4.33 18.08 5.14
CA LEU A 23 -4.98 17.31 4.07
C LEU A 23 -6.04 16.35 4.64
N GLN A 24 -5.68 15.57 5.64
CA GLN A 24 -6.55 14.57 6.29
C GLN A 24 -7.85 15.22 6.78
N ALA A 25 -7.74 16.38 7.43
CA ALA A 25 -8.88 17.16 7.90
C ALA A 25 -9.79 17.64 6.75
N ARG A 26 -9.21 18.04 5.60
CA ARG A 26 -9.97 18.44 4.41
C ARG A 26 -10.71 17.27 3.77
N LEU A 27 -10.10 16.09 3.75
CA LEU A 27 -10.70 14.87 3.20
C LEU A 27 -11.72 14.23 4.16
N GLY A 28 -11.79 14.67 5.42
CA GLY A 28 -12.67 14.08 6.44
C GLY A 28 -12.23 12.70 6.92
N LEU A 29 -10.98 12.30 6.65
CA LEU A 29 -10.42 11.04 7.11
C LEU A 29 -9.98 11.14 8.58
N GLN A 30 -10.04 10.04 9.32
CA GLN A 30 -9.73 10.04 10.76
C GLN A 30 -8.47 9.25 11.10
N ARG A 31 -8.15 8.22 10.31
CA ARG A 31 -7.03 7.30 10.51
C ARG A 31 -6.15 7.26 9.27
N ALA A 32 -4.93 6.78 9.42
CA ALA A 32 -3.95 6.71 8.33
C ALA A 32 -2.95 5.59 8.55
N VAL A 33 -2.45 5.03 7.45
CA VAL A 33 -1.30 4.13 7.46
C VAL A 33 -0.18 4.83 6.69
N PHE A 34 0.92 5.13 7.37
CA PHE A 34 2.11 5.65 6.74
C PHE A 34 2.95 4.49 6.23
N VAL A 35 3.23 4.49 4.92
CA VAL A 35 4.13 3.53 4.30
C VAL A 35 5.49 4.19 4.15
N GLN A 36 6.53 3.55 4.65
CA GLN A 36 7.89 4.05 4.56
C GLN A 36 8.25 4.38 3.10
N ALA A 37 8.67 5.63 2.89
CA ALA A 37 9.03 6.13 1.57
C ALA A 37 10.46 5.71 1.22
N SER A 38 10.67 5.20 0.01
CA SER A 38 11.98 4.73 -0.44
C SER A 38 13.06 5.83 -0.48
N CYS A 39 12.69 7.11 -0.47
CA CYS A 39 13.65 8.20 -0.33
C CYS A 39 14.34 8.25 1.05
N HIS A 40 13.74 7.65 2.08
CA HIS A 40 14.33 7.48 3.41
C HIS A 40 15.01 6.11 3.60
N GLY A 41 14.90 5.19 2.62
CA GLY A 41 15.49 3.85 2.72
C GLY A 41 14.92 3.08 3.91
N THR A 42 15.79 2.42 4.69
CA THR A 42 15.42 1.67 5.90
C THR A 42 15.47 2.50 7.18
N ASP A 43 15.69 3.82 7.10
CA ASP A 43 15.53 4.73 8.23
C ASP A 43 14.04 5.10 8.38
N ASN A 44 13.35 4.40 9.29
CA ASN A 44 11.92 4.55 9.54
C ASN A 44 11.58 5.72 10.50
N ALA A 45 12.56 6.53 10.92
CA ALA A 45 12.36 7.53 11.97
C ALA A 45 11.30 8.60 11.61
N ALA A 46 11.24 9.04 10.36
CA ALA A 46 10.24 10.00 9.89
C ALA A 46 8.81 9.44 9.97
N MET A 47 8.64 8.16 9.59
CA MET A 47 7.35 7.47 9.66
C MET A 47 6.91 7.29 11.12
N ILE A 48 7.83 6.87 12.00
CA ILE A 48 7.53 6.70 13.44
C ILE A 48 7.11 8.02 14.08
N ASP A 49 7.81 9.11 13.76
CA ASP A 49 7.47 10.45 14.24
C ASP A 49 6.05 10.84 13.79
N ALA A 50 5.74 10.66 12.50
CA ALA A 50 4.40 10.91 11.97
C ALA A 50 3.31 10.08 12.69
N ILE A 51 3.56 8.81 12.98
CA ILE A 51 2.61 7.94 13.69
C ILE A 51 2.29 8.45 15.09
N ARG A 52 3.30 8.93 15.84
CA ARG A 52 3.15 9.44 17.21
C ARG A 52 2.22 10.66 17.30
N HIS A 53 2.05 11.40 16.22
CA HIS A 53 1.10 12.52 16.15
C HIS A 53 -0.37 12.08 16.04
N GLY A 54 -0.62 10.79 15.81
CA GLY A 54 -1.96 10.24 15.57
C GLY A 54 -2.79 9.95 16.81
N ASP A 55 -2.15 9.84 17.99
CA ASP A 55 -2.78 9.42 19.25
C ASP A 55 -3.59 8.13 19.08
N GLY A 56 -2.94 7.08 18.54
CA GLY A 56 -3.56 5.77 18.27
C GLY A 56 -4.26 5.63 16.91
N ARG A 57 -4.50 6.75 16.20
CA ARG A 57 -5.20 6.74 14.90
C ARG A 57 -4.31 6.43 13.69
N TYR A 58 -2.98 6.38 13.88
CA TYR A 58 -2.02 6.16 12.81
C TYR A 58 -1.24 4.87 13.03
N ALA A 59 -0.96 4.17 11.94
CA ALA A 59 -0.16 2.95 11.90
C ALA A 59 0.92 3.03 10.80
N GLY A 60 1.84 2.08 10.80
CA GLY A 60 3.00 2.09 9.90
C GLY A 60 3.20 0.80 9.12
N VAL A 61 3.81 0.94 7.93
CA VAL A 61 4.44 -0.14 7.18
C VAL A 61 5.89 0.25 6.93
N ALA A 62 6.83 -0.44 7.59
CA ALA A 62 8.25 -0.14 7.52
C ALA A 62 8.92 -0.68 6.25
N MET A 63 10.12 -0.17 5.96
CA MET A 63 11.11 -0.89 5.16
C MET A 63 12.23 -1.32 6.10
N ILE A 64 12.53 -2.61 6.12
CA ILE A 64 13.56 -3.24 6.97
C ILE A 64 14.54 -4.02 6.11
N ASP A 65 15.72 -4.29 6.66
CA ASP A 65 16.76 -5.12 6.05
C ASP A 65 17.35 -6.09 7.09
N SER A 66 18.29 -6.92 6.67
CA SER A 66 18.97 -7.90 7.53
C SER A 66 19.76 -7.30 8.72
N SER A 67 19.95 -5.97 8.80
CA SER A 67 20.62 -5.33 9.94
C SER A 67 19.71 -5.12 11.15
N TYR A 68 18.38 -5.18 10.97
CA TYR A 68 17.43 -5.01 12.07
C TYR A 68 17.53 -6.16 13.07
N THR A 69 17.73 -5.84 14.34
CA THR A 69 17.67 -6.81 15.46
C THR A 69 16.22 -7.05 15.90
N ASP A 70 15.99 -8.05 16.76
CA ASP A 70 14.65 -8.31 17.29
C ASP A 70 14.16 -7.14 18.18
N ASP A 71 15.09 -6.47 18.88
CA ASP A 71 14.80 -5.25 19.64
C ASP A 71 14.37 -4.10 18.71
N ASP A 72 14.99 -3.97 17.53
CA ASP A 72 14.59 -2.96 16.54
C ASP A 72 13.17 -3.26 16.00
N LEU A 73 12.86 -4.53 15.72
CA LEU A 73 11.53 -4.93 15.26
C LEU A 73 10.47 -4.74 16.36
N ALA A 74 10.80 -5.07 17.61
CA ALA A 74 9.94 -4.79 18.77
C ALA A 74 9.69 -3.28 18.92
N HIS A 75 10.73 -2.45 18.76
CA HIS A 75 10.59 -1.00 18.78
C HIS A 75 9.64 -0.50 17.68
N LEU A 76 9.74 -1.02 16.45
CA LEU A 76 8.79 -0.69 15.38
C LEU A 76 7.36 -1.11 15.76
N HIS A 77 7.19 -2.32 16.30
CA HIS A 77 5.88 -2.84 16.70
C HIS A 77 5.23 -1.99 17.79
N GLU A 78 5.99 -1.60 18.82
CA GLU A 78 5.56 -0.69 19.88
C GLU A 78 5.14 0.69 19.35
N ASN A 79 5.70 1.11 18.21
CA ASN A 79 5.34 2.36 17.52
C ASN A 79 4.30 2.15 16.41
N GLN A 80 3.39 1.18 16.59
CA GLN A 80 2.24 0.93 15.71
C GLN A 80 2.60 0.58 14.26
N VAL A 81 3.81 0.07 14.02
CA VAL A 81 4.11 -0.60 12.76
C VAL A 81 3.50 -2.00 12.79
N ARG A 82 2.81 -2.37 11.70
CA ARG A 82 2.11 -3.66 11.56
C ARG A 82 2.44 -4.39 10.26
N GLY A 83 3.41 -3.88 9.50
CA GLY A 83 3.82 -4.51 8.27
C GLY A 83 5.17 -4.05 7.77
N THR A 84 5.70 -4.79 6.80
CA THR A 84 6.88 -4.41 6.04
C THR A 84 6.58 -4.43 4.54
N ARG A 85 7.24 -3.56 3.78
CA ARG A 85 7.02 -3.44 2.33
C ARG A 85 8.22 -3.93 1.53
N PHE A 86 7.96 -4.81 0.56
CA PHE A 86 8.92 -5.22 -0.46
C PHE A 86 8.48 -4.75 -1.83
N ASN A 87 9.44 -4.21 -2.57
CA ASN A 87 9.23 -3.74 -3.92
C ASN A 87 9.88 -4.71 -4.91
N PHE A 88 9.11 -5.21 -5.86
CA PHE A 88 9.55 -6.12 -6.92
C PHE A 88 9.55 -5.43 -8.30
N VAL A 89 9.23 -4.14 -8.34
CA VAL A 89 9.21 -3.33 -9.56
C VAL A 89 10.63 -3.02 -10.02
N ALA A 90 10.99 -3.48 -11.22
CA ALA A 90 12.36 -3.44 -11.74
C ALA A 90 12.96 -2.01 -11.77
N HIS A 91 12.16 -1.01 -12.16
CA HIS A 91 12.62 0.38 -12.28
C HIS A 91 12.72 1.12 -10.93
N LEU A 92 12.30 0.48 -9.83
CA LEU A 92 12.30 1.05 -8.48
C LEU A 92 13.24 0.32 -7.51
N GLY A 93 14.18 -0.48 -8.03
CA GLY A 93 15.18 -1.19 -7.22
C GLY A 93 15.34 -2.67 -7.56
N GLY A 94 14.40 -3.28 -8.30
CA GLY A 94 14.44 -4.71 -8.61
C GLY A 94 13.86 -5.59 -7.50
N ALA A 95 13.71 -6.89 -7.80
CA ALA A 95 13.29 -7.86 -6.80
C ALA A 95 14.36 -8.03 -5.70
N PRO A 96 13.97 -8.13 -4.42
CA PRO A 96 14.90 -8.43 -3.35
C PRO A 96 15.54 -9.81 -3.54
N ASP A 97 16.68 -10.03 -2.88
CA ASP A 97 17.20 -11.38 -2.69
C ASP A 97 16.15 -12.23 -1.95
N LEU A 98 15.82 -13.41 -2.49
CA LEU A 98 14.71 -14.21 -1.97
C LEU A 98 15.03 -14.86 -0.63
N ASP A 99 16.29 -15.19 -0.35
CA ASP A 99 16.68 -15.78 0.93
C ASP A 99 16.59 -14.72 2.04
N GLU A 100 17.04 -13.49 1.76
CA GLU A 100 16.85 -12.35 2.66
C GLU A 100 15.36 -12.02 2.84
N PHE A 101 14.59 -11.95 1.75
CA PHE A 101 13.15 -11.73 1.79
C PHE A 101 12.46 -12.72 2.73
N TRP A 102 12.69 -14.03 2.55
CA TRP A 102 12.06 -15.04 3.40
C TRP A 102 12.53 -14.95 4.84
N THR A 103 13.80 -14.66 5.09
CA THR A 103 14.29 -14.45 6.46
C THR A 103 13.52 -13.34 7.16
N LEU A 104 13.33 -12.20 6.49
CA LEU A 104 12.59 -11.06 7.04
C LEU A 104 11.10 -11.35 7.21
N VAL A 105 10.47 -12.03 6.23
CA VAL A 105 9.06 -12.44 6.30
C VAL A 105 8.80 -13.31 7.53
N HIS A 106 9.64 -14.31 7.80
CA HIS A 106 9.45 -15.18 8.97
C HIS A 106 9.62 -14.42 10.28
N ARG A 107 10.57 -13.48 10.36
CA ARG A 107 10.78 -12.67 11.57
C ARG A 107 9.59 -11.76 11.87
N VAL A 108 9.05 -11.08 10.87
CA VAL A 108 7.87 -10.21 11.09
C VAL A 108 6.58 -11.02 11.30
N ALA A 109 6.52 -12.26 10.80
CA ALA A 109 5.41 -13.16 11.09
C ALA A 109 5.28 -13.51 12.58
N GLU A 110 6.38 -13.54 13.33
CA GLU A 110 6.36 -13.72 14.79
C GLU A 110 5.74 -12.52 15.54
N LEU A 111 5.56 -11.38 14.85
CA LEU A 111 4.96 -10.15 15.37
C LEU A 111 3.53 -9.92 14.85
N ASP A 112 2.93 -10.92 14.19
CA ASP A 112 1.62 -10.84 13.52
C ASP A 112 1.55 -9.73 12.45
N TRP A 113 2.68 -9.38 11.84
CA TRP A 113 2.71 -8.38 10.78
C TRP A 113 2.28 -8.95 9.43
N HIS A 114 1.76 -8.07 8.57
CA HIS A 114 1.49 -8.37 7.17
C HIS A 114 2.62 -7.90 6.24
N ILE A 115 2.64 -8.44 5.02
CA ILE A 115 3.60 -8.04 3.99
C ILE A 115 2.93 -7.17 2.93
N VAL A 116 3.48 -6.00 2.64
CA VAL A 116 3.05 -5.18 1.50
C VAL A 116 3.94 -5.47 0.30
N LEU A 117 3.34 -5.82 -0.83
CA LEU A 117 4.03 -6.22 -2.05
C LEU A 117 3.67 -5.27 -3.19
N HIS A 118 4.69 -4.73 -3.83
CA HIS A 118 4.54 -3.88 -5.01
C HIS A 118 5.16 -4.56 -6.23
N PHE A 119 4.33 -4.92 -7.20
CA PHE A 119 4.71 -5.64 -8.41
C PHE A 119 4.49 -4.80 -9.68
N ASP A 120 5.21 -5.13 -10.74
CA ASP A 120 4.80 -4.80 -12.11
C ASP A 120 3.79 -5.86 -12.59
N ALA A 121 2.67 -5.44 -13.18
CA ALA A 121 1.57 -6.33 -13.57
C ALA A 121 2.03 -7.53 -14.43
N LYS A 122 2.97 -7.30 -15.35
CA LYS A 122 3.52 -8.33 -16.25
C LYS A 122 4.26 -9.46 -15.52
N ASP A 123 4.76 -9.18 -14.31
CA ASP A 123 5.58 -10.10 -13.53
C ASP A 123 4.76 -10.82 -12.45
N PHE A 124 3.48 -10.45 -12.26
CA PHE A 124 2.63 -11.02 -11.21
C PHE A 124 2.55 -12.56 -11.25
N ALA A 125 2.41 -13.12 -12.46
CA ALA A 125 2.36 -14.58 -12.68
C ALA A 125 3.60 -15.32 -12.15
N HIS A 126 4.77 -14.66 -12.27
CA HIS A 126 6.06 -15.23 -11.91
C HIS A 126 6.15 -15.50 -10.40
N TYR A 127 5.48 -14.68 -9.58
CA TYR A 127 5.54 -14.74 -8.13
C TYR A 127 4.45 -15.63 -7.50
N ASN A 128 3.66 -16.38 -8.28
CA ASN A 128 2.60 -17.23 -7.71
C ASN A 128 3.12 -18.22 -6.65
N GLY A 129 4.26 -18.88 -6.89
CA GLY A 129 4.85 -19.79 -5.92
C GLY A 129 5.35 -19.09 -4.65
N LEU A 130 5.79 -17.82 -4.78
CA LEU A 130 6.15 -16.99 -3.63
C LEU A 130 4.90 -16.65 -2.80
N LEU A 131 3.81 -16.27 -3.47
CA LEU A 131 2.54 -15.94 -2.79
C LEU A 131 1.92 -17.17 -2.12
N ASP A 132 1.96 -18.34 -2.77
CA ASP A 132 1.48 -19.62 -2.21
C ASP A 132 2.17 -19.96 -0.87
N ALA A 133 3.46 -19.65 -0.77
CA ALA A 133 4.28 -19.93 0.40
C ALA A 133 4.17 -18.88 1.52
N MET A 134 3.46 -17.76 1.32
CA MET A 134 3.39 -16.68 2.30
C MET A 134 2.76 -17.17 3.62
N PRO A 135 3.41 -17.01 4.78
CA PRO A 135 2.88 -17.50 6.06
C PRO A 135 1.86 -16.55 6.69
N VAL A 136 1.78 -15.31 6.22
CA VAL A 136 0.98 -14.21 6.80
C VAL A 136 0.10 -13.53 5.76
N PRO A 137 -0.87 -12.69 6.16
CA PRO A 137 -1.56 -11.81 5.24
C PRO A 137 -0.58 -10.97 4.41
N TYR A 138 -0.91 -10.75 3.15
CA TYR A 138 -0.13 -9.90 2.28
C TYR A 138 -1.03 -9.00 1.44
N ILE A 139 -0.55 -7.79 1.17
CA ILE A 139 -1.29 -6.74 0.48
C ILE A 139 -0.60 -6.44 -0.84
N ILE A 140 -1.35 -6.60 -1.93
CA ILE A 140 -0.92 -6.18 -3.26
C ILE A 140 -1.23 -4.70 -3.44
N ASP A 141 -0.17 -3.90 -3.61
CA ASP A 141 -0.28 -2.47 -3.84
C ASP A 141 -0.93 -2.16 -5.20
N HIS A 142 -1.80 -1.13 -5.20
CA HIS A 142 -2.27 -0.42 -6.40
C HIS A 142 -2.83 -1.33 -7.51
N MET A 143 -3.69 -2.29 -7.13
CA MET A 143 -4.30 -3.25 -8.06
C MET A 143 -3.25 -3.97 -8.93
N ALA A 144 -2.11 -4.32 -8.34
CA ALA A 144 -0.96 -4.95 -9.00
C ALA A 144 -0.40 -4.15 -10.19
N ARG A 145 -0.60 -2.82 -10.21
CA ARG A 145 -0.22 -1.91 -11.30
C ARG A 145 -0.76 -2.31 -12.67
N VAL A 146 -1.90 -2.98 -12.71
CA VAL A 146 -2.57 -3.40 -13.93
C VAL A 146 -3.04 -2.14 -14.68
N PRO A 147 -2.55 -1.85 -15.90
CA PRO A 147 -3.01 -0.69 -16.66
C PRO A 147 -4.50 -0.83 -17.01
N ALA A 148 -5.26 0.25 -16.92
CA ALA A 148 -6.70 0.25 -17.19
C ALA A 148 -7.05 0.05 -18.67
N GLU A 149 -6.14 0.41 -19.59
CA GLU A 149 -6.38 0.46 -21.04
C GLU A 149 -6.91 -0.84 -21.65
N ALA A 150 -6.44 -2.00 -21.17
CA ALA A 150 -6.86 -3.32 -21.69
C ALA A 150 -8.01 -3.96 -20.88
N GLY A 151 -8.54 -3.25 -19.88
CA GLY A 151 -9.73 -3.62 -19.12
C GLY A 151 -9.59 -4.91 -18.30
N VAL A 152 -10.70 -5.34 -17.69
CA VAL A 152 -10.69 -6.44 -16.72
C VAL A 152 -10.34 -7.81 -17.32
N ALA A 153 -10.46 -7.99 -18.64
CA ALA A 153 -10.19 -9.29 -19.27
C ALA A 153 -8.70 -9.62 -19.39
N GLN A 154 -7.81 -8.66 -19.14
CA GLN A 154 -6.37 -8.88 -19.31
C GLN A 154 -5.82 -9.91 -18.31
N GLU A 155 -4.88 -10.72 -18.80
CA GLU A 155 -4.36 -11.87 -18.05
C GLU A 155 -3.79 -11.48 -16.66
N PRO A 156 -2.95 -10.44 -16.50
CA PRO A 156 -2.47 -10.03 -15.18
C PRO A 156 -3.59 -9.72 -14.18
N PHE A 157 -4.68 -9.10 -14.66
CA PHE A 157 -5.80 -8.76 -13.80
C PHE A 157 -6.62 -9.99 -13.43
N GLN A 158 -6.86 -10.90 -14.38
CA GLN A 158 -7.54 -12.17 -14.10
C GLN A 158 -6.74 -13.02 -13.11
N GLN A 159 -5.41 -12.97 -13.14
CA GLN A 159 -4.58 -13.63 -12.13
C GLN A 159 -4.71 -12.99 -10.75
N LEU A 160 -4.76 -11.65 -10.66
CA LEU A 160 -5.02 -10.96 -9.40
C LEU A 160 -6.39 -11.37 -8.81
N LEU A 161 -7.45 -11.36 -9.63
CA LEU A 161 -8.77 -11.78 -9.21
C LEU A 161 -8.80 -13.26 -8.81
N HIS A 162 -8.12 -14.12 -9.57
CA HIS A 162 -7.99 -15.53 -9.23
C HIS A 162 -7.35 -15.69 -7.86
N ARG A 163 -6.23 -15.00 -7.62
CA ARG A 163 -5.54 -15.03 -6.33
C ARG A 163 -6.43 -14.57 -5.19
N LEU A 164 -7.15 -13.47 -5.37
CA LEU A 164 -8.03 -12.91 -4.36
C LEU A 164 -9.21 -13.85 -4.00
N ARG A 165 -9.62 -14.72 -4.95
CA ARG A 165 -10.64 -15.78 -4.73
C ARG A 165 -10.08 -17.01 -4.03
N THR A 166 -8.83 -17.37 -4.32
CA THR A 166 -8.28 -18.68 -3.90
C THR A 166 -7.39 -18.60 -2.67
N ASP A 167 -6.94 -17.41 -2.28
CA ASP A 167 -6.07 -17.20 -1.14
C ASP A 167 -6.66 -16.16 -0.18
N GLU A 168 -7.11 -16.63 0.97
CA GLU A 168 -7.70 -15.81 2.05
C GLU A 168 -6.68 -14.86 2.71
N LYS A 169 -5.38 -15.07 2.49
CA LYS A 169 -4.32 -14.15 2.94
C LYS A 169 -4.10 -12.98 1.98
N CYS A 170 -4.68 -13.01 0.78
CA CYS A 170 -4.49 -11.98 -0.24
C CYS A 170 -5.40 -10.77 0.00
N TRP A 171 -4.79 -9.60 0.16
CA TRP A 171 -5.45 -8.30 0.23
C TRP A 171 -5.01 -7.41 -0.93
N VAL A 172 -5.82 -6.41 -1.29
CA VAL A 172 -5.51 -5.49 -2.39
C VAL A 172 -5.83 -4.05 -2.01
N LYS A 173 -4.96 -3.12 -2.40
CA LYS A 173 -5.27 -1.68 -2.37
C LYS A 173 -5.86 -1.23 -3.72
N ILE A 174 -7.06 -0.66 -3.70
CA ILE A 174 -7.69 0.01 -4.85
C ILE A 174 -7.31 1.50 -4.92
N SER A 175 -6.01 1.79 -4.79
CA SER A 175 -5.43 3.14 -4.83
C SER A 175 -4.69 3.42 -6.14
N CYS A 176 -4.16 4.65 -6.28
CA CYS A 176 -3.30 5.06 -7.38
C CYS A 176 -3.94 5.03 -8.78
N ALA A 177 -5.20 5.43 -8.90
CA ALA A 177 -5.88 5.47 -10.19
C ALA A 177 -5.14 6.34 -11.23
N GLU A 178 -4.50 7.43 -10.77
CA GLU A 178 -3.66 8.32 -11.56
C GLU A 178 -2.41 7.62 -12.16
N ARG A 179 -2.00 6.49 -11.58
CA ARG A 179 -0.88 5.67 -12.08
C ARG A 179 -1.32 4.57 -13.05
N LEU A 180 -2.61 4.20 -13.05
CA LEU A 180 -3.16 3.09 -13.84
C LEU A 180 -3.94 3.55 -15.07
N THR A 181 -4.50 4.76 -15.01
CA THR A 181 -5.29 5.34 -16.10
C THR A 181 -4.46 5.48 -17.38
N HIS A 182 -5.12 5.29 -18.53
CA HIS A 182 -4.59 5.68 -19.82
C HIS A 182 -4.60 7.22 -19.97
N GLY A 183 -5.60 7.89 -19.40
CA GLY A 183 -5.83 9.33 -19.58
C GLY A 183 -4.78 10.22 -18.92
N LYS A 184 -3.99 9.71 -17.96
CA LYS A 184 -2.98 10.41 -17.14
C LYS A 184 -3.47 11.61 -16.31
N VAL A 185 -4.70 12.04 -16.51
CA VAL A 185 -5.38 13.12 -15.79
C VAL A 185 -6.79 12.66 -15.42
N ALA A 186 -7.38 13.30 -14.43
CA ALA A 186 -8.74 13.05 -13.97
C ALA A 186 -9.75 13.10 -15.13
N PRO A 187 -10.87 12.36 -15.06
CA PRO A 187 -11.47 11.75 -13.85
C PRO A 187 -11.12 10.28 -13.56
N PHE A 188 -10.16 9.67 -14.29
CA PHE A 188 -9.70 8.28 -14.08
C PHE A 188 -10.80 7.20 -14.20
N ASP A 189 -11.85 7.48 -14.99
CA ASP A 189 -13.03 6.62 -15.15
C ASP A 189 -12.71 5.21 -15.65
N ASP A 190 -11.64 5.07 -16.42
CA ASP A 190 -11.18 3.81 -16.99
C ASP A 190 -10.69 2.81 -15.92
N VAL A 191 -10.36 3.29 -14.71
CA VAL A 191 -9.95 2.46 -13.58
C VAL A 191 -11.15 1.86 -12.83
N ILE A 192 -12.34 2.45 -12.95
CA ILE A 192 -13.55 2.04 -12.21
C ILE A 192 -13.89 0.56 -12.41
N PRO A 193 -13.89 -0.01 -13.64
CA PRO A 193 -14.19 -1.42 -13.85
C PRO A 193 -13.20 -2.36 -13.13
N LEU A 194 -11.93 -1.97 -13.00
CA LEU A 194 -10.92 -2.77 -12.29
C LEU A 194 -11.23 -2.76 -10.79
N ALA A 195 -11.44 -1.57 -10.20
CA ALA A 195 -11.74 -1.48 -8.78
C ALA A 195 -13.04 -2.23 -8.42
N GLN A 196 -14.10 -2.10 -9.24
CA GLN A 196 -15.36 -2.80 -9.04
C GLN A 196 -15.19 -4.32 -9.13
N ALA A 197 -14.43 -4.84 -10.10
CA ALA A 197 -14.21 -6.28 -10.21
C ALA A 197 -13.42 -6.87 -9.01
N ILE A 198 -12.53 -6.08 -8.39
CA ILE A 198 -11.84 -6.45 -7.15
C ILE A 198 -12.83 -6.47 -5.98
N LEU A 199 -13.65 -5.42 -5.86
CA LEU A 199 -14.67 -5.30 -4.82
C LEU A 199 -15.73 -6.40 -4.90
N ASP A 200 -16.16 -6.78 -6.10
CA ASP A 200 -17.09 -7.89 -6.33
C ASP A 200 -16.47 -9.26 -5.96
N THR A 201 -15.14 -9.34 -5.91
CA THR A 201 -14.42 -10.59 -5.71
C THR A 201 -14.16 -10.90 -4.22
N ALA A 202 -13.72 -9.92 -3.44
CA ALA A 202 -13.48 -10.08 -2.00
C ALA A 202 -13.55 -8.73 -1.26
N PRO A 203 -14.74 -8.14 -1.09
CA PRO A 203 -14.88 -6.79 -0.53
C PRO A 203 -14.28 -6.65 0.88
N GLU A 204 -14.20 -7.73 1.64
CA GLU A 204 -13.62 -7.81 2.99
C GLU A 204 -12.08 -7.81 3.03
N ARG A 205 -11.41 -7.90 1.88
CA ARG A 205 -9.94 -7.88 1.75
C ARG A 205 -9.44 -6.72 0.88
N VAL A 206 -10.21 -5.64 0.82
CA VAL A 206 -9.89 -4.45 0.01
C VAL A 206 -9.63 -3.24 0.89
N LEU A 207 -8.56 -2.52 0.58
CA LEU A 207 -8.16 -1.28 1.24
C LEU A 207 -8.13 -0.14 0.23
N TRP A 208 -8.23 1.09 0.73
CA TRP A 208 -8.02 2.30 -0.07
C TRP A 208 -7.03 3.24 0.64
N GLY A 209 -6.34 4.06 -0.14
CA GLY A 209 -5.48 5.12 0.35
C GLY A 209 -5.16 6.09 -0.79
N THR A 210 -4.76 7.31 -0.46
CA THR A 210 -4.49 8.34 -1.48
C THR A 210 -3.18 8.09 -2.23
N ASP A 211 -2.16 7.53 -1.56
CA ASP A 211 -0.76 7.51 -2.02
C ASP A 211 -0.07 8.90 -1.98
N TRP A 212 -0.68 9.88 -1.31
CA TRP A 212 -0.04 11.16 -1.01
C TRP A 212 1.31 10.93 -0.31
N PRO A 213 2.39 11.64 -0.69
CA PRO A 213 2.45 12.80 -1.58
C PRO A 213 2.72 12.48 -3.06
N HIS A 214 2.25 11.33 -3.55
CA HIS A 214 2.35 10.89 -4.96
C HIS A 214 3.78 10.93 -5.53
N PRO A 215 4.74 10.21 -4.90
CA PRO A 215 6.13 10.22 -5.35
C PRO A 215 6.25 9.82 -6.82
N ASN A 216 7.14 10.50 -7.54
CA ASN A 216 7.43 10.30 -8.97
C ASN A 216 6.26 10.58 -9.93
N MET A 217 5.20 11.27 -9.49
CA MET A 217 4.18 11.80 -10.39
C MET A 217 4.63 13.10 -11.03
N GLN A 218 4.36 13.25 -12.34
CA GLN A 218 4.62 14.50 -13.06
C GLN A 218 3.55 15.54 -12.79
N THR A 219 2.30 15.09 -12.66
CA THR A 219 1.14 15.91 -12.34
C THR A 219 0.60 15.41 -11.02
N MET A 220 0.54 16.29 -10.01
CA MET A 220 -0.09 15.98 -8.74
C MET A 220 -1.59 15.83 -8.96
N PRO A 221 -2.21 14.69 -8.59
CA PRO A 221 -3.65 14.55 -8.62
C PRO A 221 -4.30 15.43 -7.54
N ASP A 222 -5.58 15.75 -7.73
CA ASP A 222 -6.39 16.32 -6.66
C ASP A 222 -6.87 15.18 -5.74
N GLU A 223 -6.56 15.28 -4.46
CA GLU A 223 -6.92 14.30 -3.43
C GLU A 223 -8.43 14.14 -3.26
N GLY A 224 -9.19 15.21 -3.46
CA GLY A 224 -10.65 15.20 -3.44
C GLY A 224 -11.21 14.43 -4.63
N GLU A 225 -10.61 14.56 -5.82
CA GLU A 225 -11.00 13.75 -6.99
C GLU A 225 -10.73 12.25 -6.76
N LEU A 226 -9.63 11.89 -6.09
CA LEU A 226 -9.34 10.50 -5.72
C LEU A 226 -10.34 9.96 -4.69
N LEU A 227 -10.78 10.78 -3.74
CA LEU A 227 -11.82 10.41 -2.78
C LEU A 227 -13.20 10.30 -3.44
N ASP A 228 -13.55 11.22 -4.34
CA ASP A 228 -14.78 11.15 -5.13
C ASP A 228 -14.79 9.91 -6.05
N LEU A 229 -13.63 9.52 -6.57
CA LEU A 229 -13.48 8.29 -7.36
C LEU A 229 -13.75 7.03 -6.52
N LEU A 230 -13.35 7.00 -5.24
CA LEU A 230 -13.72 5.90 -4.34
C LEU A 230 -15.25 5.75 -4.23
N ALA A 231 -15.99 6.86 -4.22
CA ALA A 231 -17.46 6.81 -4.22
C ALA A 231 -18.06 6.22 -5.50
N ARG A 232 -17.29 6.20 -6.58
CA ARG A 232 -17.68 5.56 -7.85
C ARG A 232 -17.21 4.11 -7.93
N PHE A 233 -16.09 3.78 -7.30
CA PHE A 233 -15.66 2.40 -7.10
C PHE A 233 -16.69 1.63 -6.24
N ALA A 234 -17.13 2.22 -5.14
CA ALA A 234 -18.12 1.68 -4.23
C ALA A 234 -19.27 2.68 -4.01
N PRO A 235 -20.33 2.65 -4.84
CA PRO A 235 -21.49 3.54 -4.70
C PRO A 235 -22.31 3.29 -3.43
N ASP A 236 -22.26 2.06 -2.88
CA ASP A 236 -22.87 1.73 -1.61
C ASP A 236 -22.04 2.25 -0.42
N GLU A 237 -22.71 2.92 0.52
CA GLU A 237 -22.07 3.49 1.70
C GLU A 237 -21.56 2.40 2.65
N THR A 238 -22.28 1.28 2.76
CA THR A 238 -21.85 0.17 3.63
C THR A 238 -20.53 -0.40 3.14
N LEU A 239 -20.41 -0.64 1.83
CA LEU A 239 -19.16 -1.08 1.21
C LEU A 239 -18.03 -0.04 1.38
N ARG A 240 -18.31 1.26 1.24
CA ARG A 240 -17.29 2.30 1.51
C ARG A 240 -16.81 2.29 2.95
N ASN A 241 -17.73 2.16 3.91
CA ASN A 241 -17.37 2.05 5.32
C ASN A 241 -16.54 0.79 5.57
N GLN A 242 -16.87 -0.33 4.94
CA GLN A 242 -16.06 -1.55 5.02
C GLN A 242 -14.61 -1.29 4.54
N ILE A 243 -14.43 -0.67 3.37
CA ILE A 243 -13.10 -0.37 2.79
C ILE A 243 -12.30 0.62 3.65
N LEU A 244 -12.96 1.65 4.19
CA LEU A 244 -12.31 2.77 4.89
C LEU A 244 -12.16 2.53 6.40
N VAL A 245 -12.97 1.65 6.99
CA VAL A 245 -13.11 1.49 8.44
C VAL A 245 -12.82 0.07 8.89
N ASP A 246 -13.63 -0.89 8.45
CA ASP A 246 -13.63 -2.24 9.01
C ASP A 246 -12.41 -3.05 8.54
N ASN A 247 -12.16 -3.08 7.23
CA ASN A 247 -11.05 -3.79 6.63
C ASN A 247 -9.68 -3.32 7.16
N PRO A 248 -9.35 -2.01 7.20
CA PRO A 248 -8.07 -1.58 7.75
C PRO A 248 -7.97 -1.79 9.26
N GLN A 249 -9.08 -1.84 10.02
CA GLN A 249 -9.04 -2.16 11.45
C GLN A 249 -8.45 -3.56 11.70
N VAL A 250 -8.73 -4.53 10.82
CA VAL A 250 -8.27 -5.93 10.95
C VAL A 250 -6.74 -6.04 10.88
N LEU A 251 -6.07 -5.15 10.12
CA LEU A 251 -4.64 -5.26 9.84
C LEU A 251 -3.76 -4.30 10.66
N TYR A 252 -4.36 -3.21 11.15
CA TYR A 252 -3.60 -2.10 11.73
C TYR A 252 -3.95 -1.80 13.19
N ASP A 253 -4.93 -2.50 13.77
CA ASP A 253 -5.29 -2.43 15.20
C ASP A 253 -5.41 -1.00 15.75
N PHE A 254 -6.00 -0.07 14.99
CA PHE A 254 -6.16 1.31 15.43
C PHE A 254 -6.87 1.40 16.80
N HIS A 255 -6.48 2.37 17.60
CA HIS A 255 -6.99 2.63 18.95
C HIS A 255 -7.85 3.90 19.02
#